data_AF-A0A4V1UL87-F1
#
_entry.id   AF-A0A4V1UL87-F1
#
_cell.length_a   1.000
_cell.length_b   1.000
_cell.length_c   1.000
_cell.angle_alpha   90.00
_cell.angle_beta   90.00
_cell.angle_gamma   90.00
#
_symmetry.space_group_name_H-M   'P 1'
#
loop_
_entity.id
_entity.type
_entity.pdbx_description
1 polymer ?
#
loop_
_entity_poly.entity_id
_entity_poly.type
_entity_poly.pdbx_seq_one_letter_code
_entity_poly.pdbx_strand_id
1 'polypeptide(L)'
;MKSYKSVLAEKAAQTALPMANTLHRSSLLFAVRPVADCHAVVTLSNHFKIKRGIESVAMRVWGFDGAGRRLFGDHRMLSEARVYRYDLQQHAKDFPTLETCQVEFFSAANLGMPYPAAIVNHVGPGFHNFVHSYARSLNDVFEDDDINAIRVAESSVDVMVDAERDTFVSFLAGPLTLADAEVGLEVVTPDGRSRKAIAKVNAARFSTTTIYLSDCFPEQHFALGSILRVSPPPQPMFFGRMIGGVVDRRDGSFSANHTYYDHSHTAEYDGDAFGYNVYPLLSGHHTQLVFYPIQAPSDLSIEIEYFDEMGKSLGAGPHGRLVSPSSSSLVLDCASAPPDARAVYVRARAHDGTELPARISHQVRVGRGNL
;
A
#
# COMPACT_ATOMS: atom_id res chain seq x y z
N MET A 1 -3.64 0.29 -14.24
CA MET A 1 -4.46 -0.31 -13.18
C MET A 1 -5.75 -0.87 -13.77
N LYS A 2 -6.32 -1.91 -13.13
CA LYS A 2 -7.67 -2.42 -13.45
C LYS A 2 -8.74 -1.75 -12.58
N SER A 3 -9.94 -1.56 -13.13
CA SER A 3 -11.09 -1.08 -12.34
C SER A 3 -11.55 -2.15 -11.35
N TYR A 4 -12.18 -1.74 -10.24
CA TYR A 4 -12.68 -2.66 -9.22
C TYR A 4 -13.76 -3.59 -9.79
N LYS A 5 -14.69 -3.03 -10.56
CA LYS A 5 -15.78 -3.76 -11.20
C LYS A 5 -15.25 -4.80 -12.19
N SER A 6 -14.18 -4.51 -12.91
CA SER A 6 -13.50 -5.50 -13.77
C SER A 6 -12.92 -6.65 -12.94
N VAL A 7 -12.26 -6.35 -11.82
CA VAL A 7 -11.74 -7.38 -10.90
C VAL A 7 -12.87 -8.25 -10.32
N LEU A 8 -14.02 -7.66 -9.97
CA LEU A 8 -15.17 -8.40 -9.49
C LEU A 8 -15.78 -9.30 -10.58
N ALA A 9 -15.91 -8.79 -11.80
CA ALA A 9 -16.41 -9.56 -12.94
C ALA A 9 -15.49 -10.75 -13.25
N GLU A 10 -14.17 -10.58 -13.18
CA GLU A 10 -13.20 -11.67 -13.35
C GLU A 10 -13.31 -12.74 -12.27
N LYS A 11 -13.48 -12.33 -11.00
CA LYS A 11 -13.70 -13.29 -9.90
C LYS A 11 -14.98 -14.10 -10.12
N ALA A 12 -16.06 -13.45 -10.58
CA ALA A 12 -17.31 -14.12 -10.89
C ALA A 12 -17.14 -15.10 -12.08
N ALA A 13 -16.44 -14.68 -13.13
CA ALA A 13 -16.16 -15.52 -14.31
C ALA A 13 -15.28 -16.72 -13.95
N GLN A 14 -14.23 -16.55 -13.14
CA GLN A 14 -13.40 -17.65 -12.63
C GLN A 14 -14.19 -18.64 -11.78
N THR A 15 -15.20 -18.17 -11.05
CA THR A 15 -16.08 -19.05 -10.27
C THR A 15 -16.99 -19.86 -11.20
N ALA A 16 -17.50 -19.25 -12.26
CA ALA A 16 -18.36 -19.91 -13.24
C ALA A 16 -17.60 -20.90 -14.15
N LEU A 17 -16.34 -20.58 -14.51
CA LEU A 17 -15.48 -21.37 -15.40
C LEU A 17 -14.10 -21.60 -14.76
N PRO A 18 -13.99 -22.48 -13.75
CA PRO A 18 -12.78 -22.64 -12.94
C PRO A 18 -11.54 -23.13 -13.70
N MET A 19 -11.74 -23.69 -14.90
CA MET A 19 -10.69 -24.19 -15.79
C MET A 19 -10.31 -23.21 -16.91
N ALA A 20 -10.98 -22.07 -17.05
CA ALA A 20 -10.61 -21.04 -18.00
C ALA A 20 -9.64 -20.04 -17.35
N ASN A 21 -8.63 -19.58 -18.11
CA ASN A 21 -7.65 -18.57 -17.69
C ASN A 21 -7.04 -18.88 -16.31
N THR A 22 -6.59 -20.13 -16.12
CA THR A 22 -6.05 -20.58 -14.84
C THR A 22 -4.73 -19.89 -14.52
N LEU A 23 -4.54 -19.62 -13.23
CA LEU A 23 -3.38 -18.90 -12.73
C LEU A 23 -2.50 -19.81 -11.90
N HIS A 24 -1.26 -20.01 -12.36
CA HIS A 24 -0.32 -20.97 -11.77
C HIS A 24 0.90 -20.32 -11.13
N ARG A 25 1.00 -18.99 -11.23
CA ARG A 25 2.08 -18.19 -10.65
C ARG A 25 1.50 -16.98 -9.94
N SER A 26 1.92 -16.78 -8.70
CA SER A 26 1.68 -15.56 -7.94
C SER A 26 3.03 -15.00 -7.47
N SER A 27 3.18 -13.68 -7.38
CA SER A 27 4.44 -13.11 -6.90
C SER A 27 4.27 -11.80 -6.16
N LEU A 28 5.26 -11.46 -5.34
CA LEU A 28 5.48 -10.12 -4.80
C LEU A 28 6.97 -9.74 -4.97
N LEU A 29 7.22 -8.45 -5.16
CA LEU A 29 8.54 -7.82 -5.12
C LEU A 29 8.51 -6.74 -4.04
N PHE A 30 9.56 -6.65 -3.23
CA PHE A 30 9.68 -5.66 -2.18
C PHE A 30 11.13 -5.26 -1.92
N ALA A 31 11.30 -4.06 -1.38
CA ALA A 31 12.59 -3.57 -0.89
C ALA A 31 12.86 -4.18 0.49
N VAL A 32 14.06 -4.72 0.68
CA VAL A 32 14.53 -5.22 1.99
C VAL A 32 14.78 -4.06 2.95
N ARG A 33 15.28 -2.94 2.42
CA ARG A 33 15.61 -1.70 3.16
C ARG A 33 15.14 -0.47 2.35
N PRO A 34 13.89 -0.02 2.52
CA PRO A 34 13.36 1.10 1.71
C PRO A 34 13.98 2.46 2.06
N VAL A 35 14.28 2.71 3.33
CA VAL A 35 14.81 4.02 3.81
C VAL A 35 15.88 3.90 4.90
N ALA A 36 15.86 2.83 5.69
CA ALA A 36 16.70 2.72 6.88
C ALA A 36 17.28 1.32 7.04
N ASP A 37 18.23 1.20 7.97
CA ASP A 37 18.79 -0.08 8.36
C ASP A 37 17.74 -0.89 9.13
N CYS A 38 17.09 -1.77 8.39
CA CYS A 38 16.10 -2.72 8.87
C CYS A 38 16.30 -4.04 8.14
N HIS A 39 15.64 -5.09 8.62
CA HIS A 39 15.53 -6.33 7.88
C HIS A 39 14.07 -6.59 7.53
N ALA A 40 13.88 -7.32 6.43
CA ALA A 40 12.55 -7.72 5.99
C ALA A 40 12.20 -9.12 6.53
N VAL A 41 10.94 -9.28 6.93
CA VAL A 41 10.34 -10.57 7.26
C VAL A 41 9.08 -10.73 6.45
N VAL A 42 9.01 -11.78 5.63
CA VAL A 42 7.79 -12.12 4.89
C VAL A 42 6.95 -13.06 5.74
N THR A 43 5.71 -12.67 6.02
CA THR A 43 4.74 -13.52 6.70
C THR A 43 3.53 -13.78 5.82
N LEU A 44 3.09 -15.03 5.77
CA LEU A 44 2.00 -15.48 4.92
C LEU A 44 1.19 -16.54 5.68
N SER A 45 -0.10 -16.29 5.88
CA SER A 45 -1.03 -17.39 6.14
C SER A 45 -1.15 -18.22 4.87
N ASN A 46 -0.95 -19.55 4.93
CA ASN A 46 -1.06 -20.43 3.77
C ASN A 46 -2.51 -20.57 3.29
N HIS A 47 -3.05 -19.46 2.79
CA HIS A 47 -4.40 -19.28 2.29
C HIS A 47 -4.65 -20.13 1.04
N PHE A 48 -3.60 -20.52 0.30
CA PHE A 48 -3.70 -21.49 -0.78
C PHE A 48 -4.26 -22.82 -0.26
N LYS A 49 -3.74 -23.33 0.84
CA LYS A 49 -4.28 -24.54 1.48
C LYS A 49 -5.57 -24.25 2.25
N ILE A 50 -5.56 -23.22 3.11
CA ILE A 50 -6.67 -22.92 4.03
C ILE A 50 -7.98 -22.57 3.30
N LYS A 51 -7.89 -21.73 2.25
CA LYS A 51 -9.09 -21.22 1.55
C LYS A 51 -9.39 -21.95 0.25
N ARG A 52 -8.38 -22.56 -0.40
CA ARG A 52 -8.55 -23.20 -1.72
C ARG A 52 -8.27 -24.70 -1.73
N GLY A 53 -7.85 -25.30 -0.60
CA GLY A 53 -7.56 -26.73 -0.54
C GLY A 53 -6.36 -27.17 -1.39
N ILE A 54 -5.46 -26.25 -1.76
CA ILE A 54 -4.27 -26.60 -2.55
C ILE A 54 -3.27 -27.30 -1.63
N GLU A 55 -2.97 -28.56 -1.94
CA GLU A 55 -2.15 -29.42 -1.07
C GLU A 55 -0.71 -28.98 -0.93
N SER A 56 -0.13 -28.46 -2.01
CA SER A 56 1.27 -28.05 -2.06
C SER A 56 1.46 -26.86 -2.99
N VAL A 57 2.13 -25.82 -2.50
CA VAL A 57 2.57 -24.68 -3.30
C VAL A 57 4.07 -24.52 -3.15
N ALA A 58 4.79 -24.47 -4.25
CA ALA A 58 6.22 -24.18 -4.24
C ALA A 58 6.42 -22.68 -4.06
N MET A 59 7.12 -22.28 -3.00
CA MET A 59 7.56 -20.91 -2.75
C MET A 59 9.04 -20.78 -3.13
N ARG A 60 9.36 -19.76 -3.93
CA ARG A 60 10.72 -19.41 -4.34
C ARG A 60 11.02 -17.99 -3.88
N VAL A 61 12.22 -17.77 -3.34
CA VAL A 61 12.68 -16.43 -2.92
C VAL A 61 13.98 -16.11 -3.64
N TRP A 62 14.01 -14.98 -4.34
CA TRP A 62 15.18 -14.43 -5.00
C TRP A 62 15.60 -13.14 -4.32
N GLY A 63 16.90 -12.99 -4.05
CA GLY A 63 17.48 -11.71 -3.63
C GLY A 63 18.26 -11.04 -4.75
N PHE A 64 18.17 -9.71 -4.85
CA PHE A 64 18.87 -8.91 -5.84
C PHE A 64 19.65 -7.77 -5.19
N ASP A 65 20.76 -7.37 -5.80
CA ASP A 65 21.46 -6.13 -5.46
C ASP A 65 20.95 -4.93 -6.27
N GLY A 66 21.44 -3.72 -5.93
CA GLY A 66 21.09 -2.49 -6.64
C GLY A 66 21.58 -2.38 -8.09
N ALA A 67 22.41 -3.32 -8.55
CA ALA A 67 22.76 -3.48 -9.97
C ALA A 67 21.80 -4.45 -10.69
N GLY A 68 20.78 -4.97 -10.00
CA GLY A 68 19.82 -5.94 -10.52
C GLY A 68 20.39 -7.34 -10.69
N ARG A 69 21.53 -7.65 -10.07
CA ARG A 69 22.15 -8.97 -10.12
C ARG A 69 21.53 -9.84 -9.05
N ARG A 70 21.24 -11.09 -9.41
CA ARG A 70 20.73 -12.09 -8.47
C ARG A 70 21.85 -12.54 -7.52
N LEU A 71 21.58 -12.48 -6.22
CA LEU A 71 22.52 -12.84 -5.15
C LEU A 71 22.31 -14.28 -4.66
N PHE A 72 21.06 -14.69 -4.44
CA PHE A 72 20.71 -16.03 -3.98
C PHE A 72 19.33 -16.47 -4.50
N GLY A 73 19.00 -17.75 -4.28
CA GLY A 73 17.72 -18.34 -4.63
C GLY A 73 17.31 -19.50 -3.75
N ASP A 74 16.31 -19.27 -2.91
CA ASP A 74 15.81 -20.24 -1.95
C ASP A 74 14.49 -20.84 -2.41
N HIS A 75 14.24 -22.09 -2.02
CA HIS A 75 13.03 -22.83 -2.40
C HIS A 75 12.46 -23.53 -1.18
N ARG A 76 11.14 -23.47 -1.02
CA ARG A 76 10.40 -24.14 0.06
C ARG A 76 9.08 -24.66 -0.46
N MET A 77 8.61 -25.77 0.11
CA MET A 77 7.26 -26.26 -0.14
C MET A 77 6.32 -25.78 0.98
N LEU A 78 5.16 -25.26 0.59
CA LEU A 78 4.09 -24.88 1.51
C LEU A 78 3.00 -25.96 1.47
N SER A 79 2.96 -26.83 2.47
CA SER A 79 2.03 -27.97 2.53
C SER A 79 1.15 -28.00 3.77
N GLU A 80 1.49 -27.23 4.81
CA GLU A 80 0.72 -27.17 6.06
C GLU A 80 -0.20 -25.94 6.13
N ALA A 81 -1.35 -26.09 6.78
CA ALA A 81 -2.31 -25.02 7.08
C ALA A 81 -1.83 -24.19 8.28
N ARG A 82 -0.79 -23.38 8.06
CA ARG A 82 -0.18 -22.54 9.09
C ARG A 82 0.24 -21.18 8.54
N VAL A 83 0.69 -20.31 9.44
CA VAL A 83 1.43 -19.10 9.08
C VAL A 83 2.89 -19.48 8.84
N TYR A 84 3.41 -19.10 7.67
CA TYR A 84 4.82 -19.19 7.37
C TYR A 84 5.48 -17.84 7.62
N ARG A 85 6.66 -17.89 8.23
CA ARG A 85 7.54 -16.75 8.45
C ARG A 85 8.86 -17.03 7.73
N TYR A 86 9.27 -16.08 6.90
CA TYR A 86 10.53 -16.11 6.18
C TYR A 86 11.33 -14.86 6.56
N ASP A 87 12.33 -15.06 7.41
CA ASP A 87 13.17 -14.00 7.96
C ASP A 87 14.40 -13.80 7.07
N LEU A 88 14.58 -12.60 6.52
CA LEU A 88 15.71 -12.27 5.64
C LEU A 88 16.92 -11.72 6.41
N GLN A 89 16.88 -11.65 7.76
CA GLN A 89 17.98 -11.06 8.53
C GLN A 89 19.32 -11.76 8.26
N GLN A 90 19.33 -13.10 8.15
CA GLN A 90 20.56 -13.82 7.85
C GLN A 90 21.03 -13.59 6.41
N HIS A 91 20.13 -13.60 5.42
CA HIS A 91 20.47 -13.26 4.03
C HIS A 91 21.04 -11.85 3.91
N ALA A 92 20.51 -10.87 4.64
CA ALA A 92 21.03 -9.51 4.64
C ALA A 92 22.45 -9.40 5.24
N LYS A 93 22.82 -10.32 6.15
CA LYS A 93 24.19 -10.43 6.69
C LYS A 93 25.14 -11.12 5.70
N ASP A 94 24.69 -12.23 5.11
CA ASP A 94 25.48 -13.01 4.15
C ASP A 94 25.68 -12.27 2.82
N PHE A 95 24.70 -11.43 2.44
CA PHE A 95 24.70 -10.61 1.26
C PHE A 95 24.47 -9.13 1.62
N PRO A 96 25.53 -8.39 2.04
CA PRO A 96 25.40 -7.00 2.48
C PRO A 96 24.79 -6.05 1.43
N THR A 97 24.96 -6.37 0.14
CA THR A 97 24.41 -5.62 -1.00
C THR A 97 22.98 -6.00 -1.35
N LEU A 98 22.31 -6.86 -0.58
CA LEU A 98 20.91 -7.22 -0.78
C LEU A 98 20.02 -5.98 -0.66
N GLU A 99 19.27 -5.70 -1.73
CA GLU A 99 18.42 -4.52 -1.82
C GLU A 99 16.95 -4.88 -1.90
N THR A 100 16.60 -5.85 -2.76
CA THR A 100 15.21 -6.28 -2.97
C THR A 100 15.10 -7.80 -2.95
N CYS A 101 13.88 -8.27 -2.69
CA CYS A 101 13.54 -9.68 -2.80
C CYS A 101 12.27 -9.86 -3.63
N GLN A 102 12.27 -10.88 -4.49
CA GLN A 102 11.07 -11.39 -5.15
C GLN A 102 10.69 -12.72 -4.53
N VAL A 103 9.43 -12.86 -4.14
CA VAL A 103 8.86 -14.14 -3.69
C VAL A 103 7.83 -14.57 -4.71
N GLU A 104 7.98 -15.79 -5.21
CA GLU A 104 7.11 -16.40 -6.22
C GLU A 104 6.47 -17.67 -5.65
N PHE A 105 5.21 -17.91 -6.02
CA PHE A 105 4.44 -19.07 -5.65
C PHE A 105 3.99 -19.79 -6.91
N PHE A 106 4.26 -21.08 -6.98
CA PHE A 106 3.94 -21.93 -8.12
C PHE A 106 3.09 -23.12 -7.69
N SER A 107 2.10 -23.47 -8.50
CA SER A 107 1.20 -24.59 -8.23
C SER A 107 0.68 -25.21 -9.53
N ALA A 108 0.58 -26.54 -9.54
CA ALA A 108 -0.12 -27.26 -10.61
C ALA A 108 -1.65 -27.00 -10.57
N ALA A 109 -2.20 -26.67 -9.40
CA ALA A 109 -3.58 -26.24 -9.25
C ALA A 109 -3.70 -24.71 -9.43
N ASN A 110 -4.88 -24.25 -9.87
CA ASN A 110 -5.19 -22.85 -10.05
C ASN A 110 -5.17 -22.08 -8.70
N LEU A 111 -4.19 -21.18 -8.54
CA LEU A 111 -4.02 -20.29 -7.39
C LEU A 111 -5.14 -19.24 -7.27
N GLY A 112 -5.78 -18.89 -8.39
CA GLY A 112 -6.91 -17.95 -8.46
C GLY A 112 -6.58 -16.47 -8.30
N MET A 113 -5.40 -16.11 -7.76
CA MET A 113 -4.97 -14.71 -7.65
C MET A 113 -3.49 -14.57 -8.00
N PRO A 114 -3.11 -13.60 -8.86
CA PRO A 114 -1.70 -13.31 -9.15
C PRO A 114 -0.98 -12.70 -7.96
N TYR A 115 -1.75 -12.13 -7.04
CA TYR A 115 -1.28 -11.38 -5.90
C TYR A 115 -1.40 -12.24 -4.63
N PRO A 116 -0.28 -12.58 -3.96
CA PRO A 116 -0.32 -13.44 -2.79
C PRO A 116 -0.80 -12.64 -1.59
N ALA A 117 -1.53 -13.28 -0.67
CA ALA A 117 -1.91 -12.64 0.60
C ALA A 117 -0.73 -12.59 1.61
N ALA A 118 0.40 -11.99 1.21
CA ALA A 118 1.63 -11.88 2.01
C ALA A 118 1.79 -10.49 2.62
N ILE A 119 2.40 -10.45 3.81
CA ILE A 119 2.79 -9.22 4.51
C ILE A 119 4.31 -9.14 4.53
N VAL A 120 4.84 -7.98 4.17
CA VAL A 120 6.26 -7.64 4.32
C VAL A 120 6.39 -6.80 5.57
N ASN A 121 7.18 -7.27 6.53
CA ASN A 121 7.47 -6.56 7.77
C ASN A 121 8.89 -6.01 7.70
N HIS A 122 9.07 -4.71 7.84
CA HIS A 122 10.37 -4.07 8.01
C HIS A 122 10.61 -3.85 9.51
N VAL A 123 11.61 -4.55 10.03
CA VAL A 123 11.90 -4.58 11.47
C VAL A 123 13.26 -3.94 11.70
N GLY A 124 13.25 -2.84 12.45
CA GLY A 124 14.47 -2.12 12.85
C GLY A 124 14.55 -1.89 14.35
N PRO A 125 15.58 -1.18 14.83
CA PRO A 125 15.73 -0.87 16.24
C PRO A 125 14.59 0.02 16.73
N GLY A 126 13.69 -0.52 17.57
CA GLY A 126 12.61 0.26 18.18
C GLY A 126 11.40 0.55 17.29
N PHE A 127 11.35 0.05 16.05
CA PHE A 127 10.20 0.22 15.16
C PHE A 127 9.87 -1.04 14.37
N HIS A 128 8.61 -1.12 13.95
CA HIS A 128 8.08 -2.22 13.16
C HIS A 128 7.06 -1.69 12.15
N ASN A 129 7.44 -1.65 10.87
CA ASN A 129 6.54 -1.29 9.79
C ASN A 129 6.03 -2.56 9.10
N PHE A 130 4.75 -2.65 8.78
CA PHE A 130 4.22 -3.77 7.99
C PHE A 130 3.37 -3.24 6.84
N VAL A 131 3.55 -3.86 5.69
CA VAL A 131 2.82 -3.48 4.47
C VAL A 131 2.37 -4.75 3.76
N HIS A 132 1.16 -4.72 3.24
CA HIS A 132 0.71 -5.78 2.35
C HIS A 132 1.58 -5.80 1.10
N SER A 133 1.73 -6.94 0.43
CA SER A 133 2.41 -6.99 -0.88
C SER A 133 1.95 -5.83 -1.78
N TYR A 134 2.92 -5.15 -2.41
CA TYR A 134 2.65 -3.88 -3.09
C TYR A 134 3.19 -3.79 -4.51
N ALA A 135 4.20 -4.58 -4.90
CA ALA A 135 4.61 -4.72 -6.29
C ALA A 135 4.75 -6.20 -6.73
N ARG A 136 4.69 -6.48 -8.04
CA ARG A 136 4.95 -7.82 -8.61
C ARG A 136 5.31 -7.78 -10.09
N SER A 137 5.97 -8.82 -10.58
CA SER A 137 6.06 -9.10 -12.01
C SER A 137 4.76 -9.71 -12.51
N LEU A 138 4.30 -9.23 -13.67
CA LEU A 138 3.13 -9.78 -14.35
C LEU A 138 3.45 -11.15 -14.95
N ASN A 139 2.41 -11.97 -15.12
CA ASN A 139 2.54 -13.37 -15.54
C ASN A 139 2.71 -13.53 -17.05
N ASP A 140 2.09 -12.65 -17.83
CA ASP A 140 2.15 -12.65 -19.29
C ASP A 140 1.81 -11.27 -19.86
N VAL A 141 1.91 -11.16 -21.18
CA VAL A 141 1.69 -9.91 -21.92
C VAL A 141 0.22 -9.49 -21.97
N PHE A 142 -0.73 -10.43 -21.86
CA PHE A 142 -2.16 -10.09 -21.86
C PHE A 142 -2.54 -9.46 -20.52
N GLU A 143 -1.97 -9.96 -19.42
CA GLU A 143 -2.07 -9.30 -18.13
C GLU A 143 -1.40 -7.93 -18.15
N ASP A 144 -0.27 -7.76 -18.85
CA ASP A 144 0.40 -6.47 -19.03
C ASP A 144 -0.48 -5.47 -19.77
N ASP A 145 -1.07 -5.87 -20.89
CA ASP A 145 -2.01 -5.03 -21.65
C ASP A 145 -3.16 -4.54 -20.76
N ASP A 146 -3.79 -5.45 -20.01
CA ASP A 146 -4.90 -5.13 -19.11
C ASP A 146 -4.49 -4.21 -17.95
N ILE A 147 -3.38 -4.53 -17.28
CA ILE A 147 -2.95 -3.84 -16.07
C ILE A 147 -2.30 -2.51 -16.39
N ASN A 148 -1.59 -2.37 -17.50
CA ASN A 148 -0.87 -1.15 -17.85
C ASN A 148 -1.62 -0.25 -18.84
N ALA A 149 -2.82 -0.64 -19.32
CA ALA A 149 -3.69 0.18 -20.17
C ALA A 149 -4.05 1.56 -19.56
N ILE A 150 -4.39 1.59 -18.27
CA ILE A 150 -4.79 2.82 -17.57
C ILE A 150 -3.69 3.22 -16.59
N ARG A 151 -3.20 4.45 -16.69
CA ARG A 151 -2.18 4.98 -15.78
C ARG A 151 -2.70 6.21 -15.08
N VAL A 152 -2.54 6.23 -13.76
CA VAL A 152 -2.91 7.35 -12.90
C VAL A 152 -1.75 7.61 -11.93
N ALA A 153 -1.74 8.79 -11.33
CA ALA A 153 -0.84 9.06 -10.23
C ALA A 153 -1.18 8.16 -9.02
N GLU A 154 -0.20 7.91 -8.18
CA GLU A 154 -0.40 7.28 -6.89
C GLU A 154 -0.32 8.33 -5.78
N SER A 155 -1.09 8.13 -4.71
CA SER A 155 -1.26 9.09 -3.63
C SER A 155 -1.53 8.35 -2.31
N SER A 156 -2.22 9.01 -1.37
CA SER A 156 -2.43 8.55 0.01
C SER A 156 -1.12 8.29 0.75
N VAL A 157 -0.24 9.28 0.69
CA VAL A 157 1.00 9.36 1.47
C VAL A 157 0.94 10.62 2.32
N ASP A 158 1.39 10.50 3.56
CA ASP A 158 1.45 11.63 4.47
C ASP A 158 2.51 12.63 4.03
N VAL A 159 2.16 13.91 4.05
CA VAL A 159 3.05 15.02 3.67
C VAL A 159 3.56 15.69 4.94
N MET A 160 4.82 15.44 5.27
CA MET A 160 5.48 15.94 6.47
C MET A 160 6.97 16.14 6.19
N VAL A 161 7.42 17.39 6.21
CA VAL A 161 8.83 17.76 6.02
C VAL A 161 9.21 18.80 7.05
N ASP A 162 10.16 18.44 7.92
CA ASP A 162 10.76 19.34 8.91
C ASP A 162 12.20 18.93 9.22
N ALA A 163 12.79 19.48 10.28
CA ALA A 163 14.17 19.20 10.65
C ALA A 163 14.40 17.73 11.05
N GLU A 164 13.39 17.04 11.57
CA GLU A 164 13.47 15.68 12.08
C GLU A 164 12.82 14.65 11.16
N ARG A 165 11.89 15.08 10.28
CA ARG A 165 11.05 14.16 9.50
C ARG A 165 11.00 14.52 8.03
N ASP A 166 10.81 13.49 7.21
CA ASP A 166 10.57 13.68 5.78
C ASP A 166 9.64 12.63 5.21
N THR A 167 8.84 13.06 4.23
CA THR A 167 8.04 12.18 3.41
C THR A 167 8.93 11.52 2.37
N PHE A 168 8.79 10.22 2.21
CA PHE A 168 9.47 9.48 1.15
C PHE A 168 8.47 8.66 0.34
N VAL A 169 8.85 8.37 -0.90
CA VAL A 169 8.28 7.31 -1.71
C VAL A 169 9.42 6.44 -2.25
N SER A 170 9.31 5.13 -2.06
CA SER A 170 10.24 4.16 -2.61
C SER A 170 9.51 3.31 -3.62
N PHE A 171 10.00 3.33 -4.86
CA PHE A 171 9.43 2.54 -5.94
C PHE A 171 10.45 1.54 -6.45
N LEU A 172 9.91 0.43 -6.95
CA LEU A 172 10.68 -0.69 -7.45
C LEU A 172 10.74 -0.64 -8.96
N ALA A 173 11.90 -0.96 -9.51
CA ALA A 173 12.05 -1.29 -10.91
C ALA A 173 11.61 -2.74 -11.14
N GLY A 174 10.83 -2.97 -12.19
CA GLY A 174 10.39 -4.29 -12.60
C GLY A 174 11.51 -5.14 -13.24
N PRO A 175 11.16 -6.11 -14.10
CA PRO A 175 12.14 -6.98 -14.74
C PRO A 175 13.02 -6.27 -15.79
N LEU A 176 12.70 -5.02 -16.12
CA LEU A 176 13.40 -4.17 -17.09
C LEU A 176 14.06 -3.00 -16.37
N THR A 177 15.24 -2.60 -16.87
CA THR A 177 15.96 -1.42 -16.40
C THR A 177 15.20 -0.15 -16.78
N LEU A 178 15.18 0.82 -15.86
CA LEU A 178 14.72 2.18 -16.10
C LEU A 178 15.93 3.06 -16.35
N ALA A 179 16.03 3.60 -17.56
CA ALA A 179 17.08 4.54 -17.96
C ALA A 179 16.46 5.91 -18.22
N ASP A 180 17.04 6.95 -17.64
CA ASP A 180 16.64 8.35 -17.75
C ASP A 180 15.13 8.58 -17.52
N ALA A 181 14.55 7.78 -16.63
CA ALA A 181 13.13 7.83 -16.33
C ALA A 181 12.79 9.07 -15.49
N GLU A 182 11.56 9.53 -15.61
CA GLU A 182 11.02 10.65 -14.85
C GLU A 182 9.91 10.16 -13.92
N VAL A 183 10.02 10.55 -12.65
CA VAL A 183 8.93 10.45 -11.68
C VAL A 183 8.40 11.86 -11.45
N GLY A 184 7.13 12.08 -11.77
CA GLY A 184 6.46 13.35 -11.48
C GLY A 184 5.96 13.39 -10.04
N LEU A 185 6.19 14.49 -9.34
CA LEU A 185 5.64 14.74 -8.01
C LEU A 185 4.76 16.00 -8.07
N GLU A 186 3.59 15.94 -7.45
CA GLU A 186 2.72 17.10 -7.24
C GLU A 186 2.27 17.13 -5.78
N VAL A 187 2.49 18.27 -5.11
CA VAL A 187 1.91 18.54 -3.79
C VAL A 187 0.84 19.60 -3.93
N VAL A 188 -0.38 19.27 -3.51
CA VAL A 188 -1.51 20.21 -3.42
C VAL A 188 -1.74 20.56 -1.96
N THR A 189 -1.70 21.85 -1.64
CA THR A 189 -1.96 22.35 -0.29
C THR A 189 -3.46 22.58 -0.06
N PRO A 190 -3.94 22.58 1.19
CA PRO A 190 -5.38 22.73 1.50
C PRO A 190 -6.05 23.96 0.88
N ASP A 191 -5.30 25.05 0.69
CA ASP A 191 -5.75 26.28 0.02
C ASP A 191 -5.82 26.18 -1.52
N GLY A 192 -5.57 25.00 -2.09
CA GLY A 192 -5.68 24.71 -3.51
C GLY A 192 -4.44 25.04 -4.34
N ARG A 193 -3.34 25.53 -3.74
CA ARG A 193 -2.09 25.74 -4.47
C ARG A 193 -1.44 24.40 -4.80
N SER A 194 -0.96 24.26 -6.03
CA SER A 194 -0.23 23.07 -6.50
C SER A 194 1.23 23.42 -6.77
N ARG A 195 2.13 22.50 -6.41
CA ARG A 195 3.57 22.58 -6.66
C ARG A 195 4.03 21.29 -7.30
N LYS A 196 4.84 21.38 -8.36
CA LYS A 196 5.27 20.21 -9.14
C LYS A 196 6.79 20.12 -9.20
N ALA A 197 7.29 18.90 -9.17
CA ALA A 197 8.70 18.57 -9.35
C ALA A 197 8.84 17.30 -10.21
N ILE A 198 10.04 17.09 -10.75
CA ILE A 198 10.39 15.89 -11.50
C ILE A 198 11.66 15.33 -10.88
N ALA A 199 11.60 14.08 -10.42
CA ALA A 199 12.77 13.32 -10.00
C ALA A 199 13.26 12.47 -11.17
N LYS A 200 14.55 12.60 -11.50
CA LYS A 200 15.22 11.75 -12.50
C LYS A 200 15.64 10.44 -11.85
N VAL A 201 15.34 9.32 -12.51
CA VAL A 201 15.62 8.00 -11.98
C VAL A 201 16.30 7.11 -13.02
N ASN A 202 17.42 6.55 -12.59
CA ASN A 202 18.08 5.43 -13.24
C ASN A 202 18.06 4.25 -12.25
N ALA A 203 17.40 3.16 -12.62
CA ALA A 203 17.20 2.00 -11.75
C ALA A 203 17.45 0.71 -12.54
N ALA A 204 18.32 -0.16 -12.03
CA ALA A 204 18.51 -1.47 -12.61
C ALA A 204 17.26 -2.33 -12.45
N ARG A 205 17.11 -3.39 -13.25
CA ARG A 205 16.01 -4.34 -13.06
C ARG A 205 15.97 -4.82 -11.61
N PHE A 206 14.77 -4.96 -11.05
CA PHE A 206 14.56 -5.41 -9.68
C PHE A 206 15.28 -4.59 -8.59
N SER A 207 15.78 -3.37 -8.89
CA SER A 207 16.32 -2.48 -7.86
C SER A 207 15.22 -1.60 -7.26
N THR A 208 15.57 -0.83 -6.23
CA THR A 208 14.66 0.17 -5.63
C THR A 208 15.26 1.56 -5.76
N THR A 209 14.40 2.57 -5.89
CA THR A 209 14.79 3.98 -5.80
C THR A 209 13.89 4.69 -4.83
N THR A 210 14.48 5.37 -3.86
CA THR A 210 13.77 6.17 -2.87
C THR A 210 13.92 7.64 -3.18
N ILE A 211 12.81 8.36 -3.19
CA ILE A 211 12.72 9.79 -3.41
C ILE A 211 12.20 10.42 -2.13
N TYR A 212 12.97 11.35 -1.59
CA TYR A 212 12.59 12.19 -0.46
C TYR A 212 11.92 13.47 -0.96
N LEU A 213 10.88 13.91 -0.25
CA LEU A 213 10.11 15.07 -0.66
C LEU A 213 10.94 16.35 -0.51
N SER A 214 11.81 16.43 0.51
CA SER A 214 12.71 17.58 0.68
C SER A 214 13.67 17.78 -0.48
N ASP A 215 14.09 16.71 -1.15
CA ASP A 215 15.04 16.76 -2.27
C ASP A 215 14.37 17.37 -3.52
N CYS A 216 13.07 17.14 -3.67
CA CYS A 216 12.28 17.63 -4.80
C CYS A 216 11.73 19.04 -4.56
N PHE A 217 11.54 19.43 -3.31
CA PHE A 217 10.92 20.69 -2.91
C PHE A 217 11.74 21.36 -1.77
N PRO A 218 12.96 21.83 -2.06
CA PRO A 218 13.79 22.48 -1.04
C PRO A 218 13.10 23.75 -0.51
N GLU A 219 13.27 24.02 0.79
CA GLU A 219 12.79 25.23 1.48
C GLU A 219 11.26 25.35 1.66
N GLN A 220 10.51 24.25 1.50
CA GLN A 220 9.06 24.30 1.55
C GLN A 220 8.48 23.72 2.85
N HIS A 221 7.62 24.50 3.50
CA HIS A 221 6.71 24.00 4.52
C HIS A 221 5.39 23.58 3.88
N PHE A 222 4.99 22.35 4.14
CA PHE A 222 3.69 21.83 3.71
C PHE A 222 2.69 21.89 4.85
N ALA A 223 1.50 22.42 4.58
CA ALA A 223 0.43 22.47 5.57
C ALA A 223 -0.10 21.06 5.85
N LEU A 224 -0.51 20.80 7.09
CA LEU A 224 -1.24 19.58 7.43
C LEU A 224 -2.46 19.44 6.51
N GLY A 225 -2.69 18.24 6.00
CA GLY A 225 -3.80 17.96 5.08
C GLY A 225 -3.43 18.03 3.60
N SER A 226 -2.21 18.50 3.27
CA SER A 226 -1.68 18.48 1.89
C SER A 226 -1.69 17.09 1.29
N ILE A 227 -1.85 17.03 -0.04
CA ILE A 227 -1.96 15.79 -0.80
C ILE A 227 -0.73 15.67 -1.70
N LEU A 228 0.01 14.57 -1.57
CA LEU A 228 1.07 14.18 -2.49
C LEU A 228 0.50 13.24 -3.56
N ARG A 229 0.75 13.58 -4.83
CA ARG A 229 0.55 12.71 -5.99
C ARG A 229 1.90 12.41 -6.64
N VAL A 230 2.13 11.15 -6.96
CA VAL A 230 3.36 10.67 -7.56
C VAL A 230 3.02 9.89 -8.82
N SER A 231 3.55 10.33 -9.95
CA SER A 231 3.36 9.71 -11.26
C SER A 231 4.62 8.92 -11.62
N PRO A 232 4.66 7.60 -11.39
CA PRO A 232 5.81 6.78 -11.74
C PRO A 232 5.97 6.67 -13.28
N PRO A 233 7.15 6.28 -13.80
CA PRO A 233 7.33 5.96 -15.21
C PRO A 233 6.62 4.66 -15.60
N PRO A 234 6.32 4.44 -16.90
CA PRO A 234 5.76 3.17 -17.36
C PRO A 234 6.78 2.04 -17.21
N GLN A 235 6.31 0.87 -16.77
CA GLN A 235 7.14 -0.30 -16.55
C GLN A 235 6.46 -1.54 -17.16
N PRO A 236 6.88 -1.99 -18.35
CA PRO A 236 6.31 -3.19 -18.95
C PRO A 236 6.52 -4.43 -18.08
N MET A 237 5.57 -5.36 -18.13
CA MET A 237 5.57 -6.61 -17.36
C MET A 237 5.64 -6.42 -15.84
N PHE A 238 5.24 -5.25 -15.35
CA PHE A 238 5.35 -4.91 -13.94
C PHE A 238 4.10 -4.21 -13.44
N PHE A 239 3.58 -4.70 -12.31
CA PHE A 239 2.60 -4.00 -11.51
C PHE A 239 3.31 -3.43 -10.29
N GLY A 240 3.67 -2.14 -10.36
CA GLY A 240 4.26 -1.39 -9.27
C GLY A 240 3.19 -0.61 -8.51
N ARG A 241 3.16 -0.78 -7.20
CA ARG A 241 2.80 0.29 -6.27
C ARG A 241 4.04 0.68 -5.48
N MET A 242 4.08 1.90 -4.98
CA MET A 242 5.18 2.39 -4.17
C MET A 242 4.93 2.07 -2.70
N ILE A 243 5.99 2.01 -1.91
CA ILE A 243 5.87 2.19 -0.46
C ILE A 243 6.12 3.67 -0.18
N GLY A 244 5.17 4.33 0.48
CA GLY A 244 5.24 5.74 0.81
C GLY A 244 4.91 5.98 2.27
N GLY A 245 5.60 6.92 2.90
CA GLY A 245 5.43 7.20 4.31
C GLY A 245 6.28 8.36 4.80
N VAL A 246 6.41 8.45 6.13
CA VAL A 246 7.26 9.43 6.81
C VAL A 246 8.38 8.67 7.51
N VAL A 247 9.61 9.17 7.35
CA VAL A 247 10.80 8.70 8.06
C VAL A 247 11.21 9.72 9.12
N ASP A 248 11.62 9.24 10.28
CA ASP A 248 12.37 10.02 11.26
C ASP A 248 13.85 9.98 10.88
N ARG A 249 14.42 11.15 10.58
CA ARG A 249 15.80 11.31 10.12
C ARG A 249 16.83 11.07 11.22
N ARG A 250 16.42 11.05 12.49
CA ARG A 250 17.34 10.90 13.63
C ARG A 250 17.77 9.46 13.80
N ASP A 251 16.83 8.51 13.64
CA ASP A 251 17.08 7.09 13.86
C ASP A 251 16.71 6.19 12.67
N GLY A 252 16.10 6.74 11.61
CA GLY A 252 15.67 6.00 10.43
C GLY A 252 14.37 5.21 10.64
N SER A 253 13.73 5.30 11.80
CA SER A 253 12.41 4.70 11.98
C SER A 253 11.40 5.31 11.01
N PHE A 254 10.45 4.51 10.53
CA PHE A 254 9.48 4.99 9.56
C PHE A 254 8.11 4.34 9.73
N SER A 255 7.08 5.08 9.35
CA SER A 255 5.70 4.64 9.21
C SER A 255 5.30 4.77 7.76
N ALA A 256 5.01 3.65 7.10
CA ALA A 256 4.76 3.63 5.67
C ALA A 256 3.75 2.55 5.26
N ASN A 257 3.00 2.85 4.21
CA ASN A 257 2.09 1.89 3.59
C ASN A 257 2.33 1.87 2.07
N HIS A 258 1.66 0.95 1.37
CA HIS A 258 1.63 1.06 -0.07
C HIS A 258 0.79 2.27 -0.49
N THR A 259 1.19 2.92 -1.56
CA THR A 259 0.42 4.00 -2.17
C THR A 259 -0.89 3.50 -2.75
N TYR A 260 -1.83 4.43 -2.97
CA TYR A 260 -3.13 4.17 -3.58
C TYR A 260 -3.18 4.85 -4.94
N TYR A 261 -3.77 4.20 -5.93
CA TYR A 261 -4.02 4.85 -7.20
C TYR A 261 -5.05 5.99 -7.05
N ASP A 262 -4.78 7.12 -7.69
CA ASP A 262 -5.70 8.25 -7.74
C ASP A 262 -6.83 7.97 -8.73
N HIS A 263 -8.01 7.76 -8.16
CA HIS A 263 -9.26 7.46 -8.84
C HIS A 263 -10.17 8.69 -8.99
N SER A 264 -9.68 9.89 -8.70
CA SER A 264 -10.49 11.13 -8.69
C SER A 264 -11.17 11.48 -10.01
N HIS A 265 -10.75 10.86 -11.11
CA HIS A 265 -11.29 11.07 -12.45
C HIS A 265 -12.00 9.84 -13.01
N THR A 266 -12.26 8.82 -12.17
CA THR A 266 -12.94 7.59 -12.58
C THR A 266 -14.34 7.54 -11.98
N ALA A 267 -15.34 7.18 -12.79
CA ALA A 267 -16.73 6.99 -12.34
C ALA A 267 -16.94 5.53 -11.91
N GLU A 268 -16.47 5.19 -10.71
CA GLU A 268 -16.60 3.84 -10.16
C GLU A 268 -17.31 3.87 -8.80
N TYR A 269 -18.60 3.59 -8.84
CA TYR A 269 -19.51 3.67 -7.70
C TYR A 269 -20.07 2.31 -7.29
N ASP A 270 -20.42 2.19 -6.02
CA ASP A 270 -21.15 1.07 -5.43
C ASP A 270 -22.65 1.39 -5.32
N GLY A 271 -23.49 0.36 -5.32
CA GLY A 271 -24.94 0.48 -5.14
C GLY A 271 -25.37 0.48 -3.67
N ASP A 272 -24.42 0.34 -2.74
CA ASP A 272 -24.69 0.26 -1.32
C ASP A 272 -25.05 1.61 -0.69
N ALA A 273 -25.92 1.58 0.31
CA ALA A 273 -26.38 2.78 1.01
C ALA A 273 -25.29 3.43 1.89
N PHE A 274 -24.31 2.65 2.35
CA PHE A 274 -23.18 3.12 3.15
C PHE A 274 -22.01 2.13 3.10
N GLY A 275 -20.79 2.65 3.24
CA GLY A 275 -19.59 1.85 3.50
C GLY A 275 -19.25 1.88 4.98
N TYR A 276 -18.57 0.85 5.49
CA TYR A 276 -18.08 0.85 6.87
C TYR A 276 -16.78 0.07 7.05
N ASN A 277 -16.06 0.38 8.12
CA ASN A 277 -14.95 -0.42 8.62
C ASN A 277 -14.83 -0.31 10.14
N VAL A 278 -14.10 -1.24 10.77
CA VAL A 278 -13.85 -1.23 12.21
C VAL A 278 -12.36 -1.31 12.49
N TYR A 279 -11.89 -0.43 13.36
CA TYR A 279 -10.49 -0.33 13.76
C TYR A 279 -10.32 -0.51 15.27
N PRO A 280 -9.27 -1.21 15.73
CA PRO A 280 -8.97 -1.29 17.14
C PRO A 280 -8.46 0.06 17.67
N LEU A 281 -8.88 0.43 18.87
CA LEU A 281 -8.27 1.51 19.66
C LEU A 281 -7.28 0.90 20.65
N LEU A 282 -6.01 1.24 20.48
CA LEU A 282 -4.94 0.72 21.33
C LEU A 282 -4.73 1.64 22.55
N SER A 283 -4.90 1.07 23.75
CA SER A 283 -4.73 1.83 24.99
C SER A 283 -3.35 2.50 25.09
N GLY A 284 -3.36 3.77 25.48
CA GLY A 284 -2.17 4.61 25.58
C GLY A 284 -1.52 4.95 24.23
N HIS A 285 -2.17 4.72 23.10
CA HIS A 285 -1.73 5.19 21.78
C HIS A 285 -2.71 6.22 21.26
N HIS A 286 -2.20 7.24 20.58
CA HIS A 286 -3.01 8.18 19.83
C HIS A 286 -3.45 7.52 18.52
N THR A 287 -4.70 7.74 18.11
CA THR A 287 -5.27 7.17 16.88
C THR A 287 -5.89 8.27 16.03
N GLN A 288 -5.52 8.33 14.76
CA GLN A 288 -6.12 9.23 13.76
C GLN A 288 -6.55 8.46 12.52
N LEU A 289 -7.66 8.87 11.92
CA LEU A 289 -8.13 8.37 10.65
C LEU A 289 -7.98 9.46 9.60
N VAL A 290 -7.25 9.18 8.53
CA VAL A 290 -6.96 10.14 7.45
C VAL A 290 -7.56 9.65 6.15
N PHE A 291 -8.52 10.40 5.61
CA PHE A 291 -9.19 10.10 4.36
C PHE A 291 -8.67 11.03 3.27
N TYR A 292 -8.26 10.45 2.14
CA TYR A 292 -7.68 11.18 1.03
C TYR A 292 -8.73 11.34 -0.06
N PRO A 293 -8.91 12.54 -0.65
CA PRO A 293 -9.95 12.84 -1.64
C PRO A 293 -9.49 12.42 -3.05
N ILE A 294 -9.18 11.14 -3.21
CA ILE A 294 -8.62 10.54 -4.43
C ILE A 294 -9.51 9.44 -4.99
N GLN A 295 -10.75 9.35 -4.54
CA GLN A 295 -11.75 8.38 -5.00
C GLN A 295 -12.66 8.99 -6.07
N ALA A 296 -13.53 8.17 -6.68
CA ALA A 296 -14.50 8.63 -7.67
C ALA A 296 -15.25 9.90 -7.20
N PRO A 297 -15.58 10.84 -8.11
CA PRO A 297 -16.21 12.11 -7.75
C PRO A 297 -17.42 11.90 -6.84
N SER A 298 -17.36 12.41 -5.61
CA SER A 298 -18.33 12.11 -4.55
C SER A 298 -18.28 13.14 -3.43
N ASP A 299 -19.36 13.20 -2.67
CA ASP A 299 -19.50 14.02 -1.47
C ASP A 299 -20.02 13.17 -0.32
N LEU A 300 -19.14 12.87 0.64
CA LEU A 300 -19.39 11.87 1.67
C LEU A 300 -19.43 12.49 3.05
N SER A 301 -20.35 12.03 3.89
CA SER A 301 -20.26 12.15 5.34
C SER A 301 -19.47 10.96 5.88
N ILE A 302 -18.48 11.24 6.72
CA ILE A 302 -17.68 10.25 7.43
C ILE A 302 -17.97 10.41 8.93
N GLU A 303 -18.50 9.35 9.53
CA GLU A 303 -18.96 9.31 10.91
C GLU A 303 -18.18 8.25 11.69
N ILE A 304 -17.82 8.54 12.95
CA ILE A 304 -17.19 7.59 13.87
C ILE A 304 -18.12 7.32 15.05
N GLU A 305 -18.12 6.07 15.50
CA GLU A 305 -18.75 5.63 16.76
C GLU A 305 -17.77 4.75 17.53
N TYR A 306 -17.69 4.95 18.85
CA TYR A 306 -16.80 4.19 19.73
C TYR A 306 -17.51 2.99 20.35
N PHE A 307 -16.78 1.89 20.51
CA PHE A 307 -17.30 0.65 21.09
C PHE A 307 -16.35 0.11 22.17
N ASP A 308 -16.92 -0.48 23.22
CA ASP A 308 -16.17 -1.21 24.25
C ASP A 308 -15.75 -2.62 23.78
N GLU A 309 -15.08 -3.38 24.66
CA GLU A 309 -14.64 -4.76 24.39
C GLU A 309 -15.80 -5.74 24.16
N MET A 310 -17.01 -5.43 24.64
CA MET A 310 -18.20 -6.25 24.48
C MET A 310 -19.01 -5.85 23.24
N GLY A 311 -18.55 -4.85 22.48
CA GLY A 311 -19.26 -4.32 21.31
C GLY A 311 -20.46 -3.44 21.67
N LYS A 312 -20.52 -2.90 22.89
CA LYS A 312 -21.51 -1.90 23.26
C LYS A 312 -21.06 -0.53 22.77
N SER A 313 -21.97 0.21 22.15
CA SER A 313 -21.74 1.60 21.76
C SER A 313 -21.49 2.48 23.00
N LEU A 314 -20.42 3.27 22.91
CA LEU A 314 -20.02 4.28 23.89
C LEU A 314 -20.33 5.70 23.41
N GLY A 315 -20.98 5.83 22.25
CA GLY A 315 -21.37 7.10 21.66
C GLY A 315 -20.56 7.51 20.43
N ALA A 316 -20.99 8.61 19.83
CA ALA A 316 -20.40 9.17 18.61
C ALA A 316 -19.02 9.81 18.88
N GLY A 317 -18.13 9.68 17.90
CA GLY A 317 -16.85 10.37 17.83
C GLY A 317 -16.88 11.57 16.87
N PRO A 318 -15.70 12.06 16.48
CA PRO A 318 -15.56 13.06 15.44
C PRO A 318 -16.20 12.60 14.13
N HIS A 319 -16.72 13.55 13.37
CA HIS A 319 -17.27 13.33 12.03
C HIS A 319 -16.78 14.44 11.10
N GLY A 320 -16.88 14.22 9.80
CA GLY A 320 -16.49 15.22 8.82
C GLY A 320 -17.03 14.92 7.43
N ARG A 321 -16.86 15.90 6.54
CA ARG A 321 -17.25 15.80 5.13
C ARG A 321 -16.02 15.55 4.28
N LEU A 322 -16.07 14.56 3.40
CA LEU A 322 -15.03 14.23 2.44
C LEU A 322 -15.58 14.45 1.03
N VAL A 323 -15.08 15.50 0.38
CA VAL A 323 -15.37 15.77 -1.04
C VAL A 323 -14.21 15.27 -1.88
N SER A 324 -14.50 14.55 -2.96
CA SER A 324 -13.52 14.08 -3.93
C SER A 324 -13.91 14.47 -5.36
N PRO A 325 -12.95 14.92 -6.19
CA PRO A 325 -11.62 15.39 -5.78
C PRO A 325 -11.70 16.62 -4.85
N SER A 326 -10.67 16.82 -4.02
CA SER A 326 -10.45 18.08 -3.30
C SER A 326 -8.96 18.32 -3.03
N SER A 327 -8.64 19.47 -2.46
CA SER A 327 -7.27 19.90 -2.14
C SER A 327 -6.82 19.53 -0.73
N SER A 328 -7.68 18.90 0.09
CA SER A 328 -7.37 18.57 1.48
C SER A 328 -7.87 17.19 1.86
N SER A 329 -7.04 16.46 2.59
CA SER A 329 -7.50 15.27 3.33
C SER A 329 -8.41 15.65 4.49
N LEU A 330 -9.29 14.71 4.87
CA LEU A 330 -10.07 14.77 6.10
C LEU A 330 -9.32 13.98 7.18
N VAL A 331 -9.06 14.62 8.33
CA VAL A 331 -8.42 13.98 9.49
C VAL A 331 -9.43 13.93 10.64
N LEU A 332 -9.71 12.73 11.14
CA LEU A 332 -10.56 12.50 12.31
C LEU A 332 -9.70 11.98 13.47
N ASP A 333 -9.58 12.78 14.52
CA ASP A 333 -8.72 12.49 15.67
C ASP A 333 -9.50 11.82 16.80
N CYS A 334 -9.12 10.59 17.16
CA CYS A 334 -9.80 9.80 18.18
C CYS A 334 -9.36 10.12 19.62
N ALA A 335 -8.67 11.24 19.86
CA ALA A 335 -8.25 11.67 21.20
C ALA A 335 -9.43 11.86 22.19
N SER A 336 -10.65 12.07 21.67
CA SER A 336 -11.88 12.17 22.48
C SER A 336 -12.52 10.83 22.83
N ALA A 337 -11.90 9.70 22.49
CA ALA A 337 -12.45 8.38 22.77
C ALA A 337 -12.65 8.17 24.29
N PRO A 338 -13.79 7.59 24.70
CA PRO A 338 -14.01 7.18 26.09
C PRO A 338 -12.90 6.24 26.60
N PRO A 339 -12.53 6.27 27.90
CA PRO A 339 -11.42 5.45 28.44
C PRO A 339 -11.60 3.93 28.26
N ASP A 340 -12.85 3.48 28.22
CA ASP A 340 -13.29 2.11 28.01
C ASP A 340 -13.41 1.73 26.53
N ALA A 341 -13.24 2.67 25.60
CA ALA A 341 -13.27 2.39 24.17
C ALA A 341 -12.13 1.44 23.74
N ARG A 342 -12.49 0.50 22.88
CA ARG A 342 -11.61 -0.54 22.31
C ARG A 342 -11.68 -0.63 20.80
N ALA A 343 -12.72 -0.07 20.19
CA ALA A 343 -12.86 0.00 18.75
C ALA A 343 -13.50 1.30 18.29
N VAL A 344 -13.19 1.64 17.04
CA VAL A 344 -13.78 2.72 16.25
C VAL A 344 -14.50 2.08 15.08
N TYR A 345 -15.81 2.28 15.01
CA TYR A 345 -16.61 1.99 13.84
C TYR A 345 -16.66 3.25 12.97
N VAL A 346 -16.24 3.12 11.71
CA VAL A 346 -16.26 4.20 10.72
C VAL A 346 -17.38 3.91 9.73
N ARG A 347 -18.19 4.93 9.43
CA ARG A 347 -19.25 4.86 8.43
C ARG A 347 -19.09 5.96 7.40
N ALA A 348 -19.26 5.62 6.13
CA ALA A 348 -19.30 6.58 5.03
C ALA A 348 -20.66 6.54 4.34
N ARG A 349 -21.29 7.70 4.13
CA ARG A 349 -22.55 7.83 3.38
C ARG A 349 -22.44 8.94 2.35
N ALA A 350 -22.96 8.70 1.16
CA ALA A 350 -23.06 9.74 0.13
C ALA A 350 -24.16 10.74 0.48
N HIS A 351 -23.90 12.03 0.23
CA HIS A 351 -24.93 13.07 0.29
C HIS A 351 -25.86 13.01 -0.93
N ASP A 352 -27.07 13.56 -0.78
CA ASP A 352 -28.08 13.60 -1.83
C ASP A 352 -27.49 14.15 -3.15
N GLY A 353 -27.73 13.42 -4.24
CA GLY A 353 -27.20 13.77 -5.57
C GLY A 353 -25.78 13.26 -5.85
N THR A 354 -25.17 12.50 -4.93
CA THR A 354 -23.90 11.80 -5.15
C THR A 354 -24.02 10.31 -4.84
N GLU A 355 -23.06 9.52 -5.32
CA GLU A 355 -23.01 8.07 -5.13
C GLU A 355 -21.82 7.66 -4.25
N LEU A 356 -21.97 6.54 -3.55
CA LEU A 356 -20.88 5.97 -2.76
C LEU A 356 -19.82 5.42 -3.72
N PRO A 357 -18.56 5.89 -3.65
CA PRO A 357 -17.50 5.36 -4.49
C PRO A 357 -17.18 3.92 -4.09
N ALA A 358 -16.84 3.07 -5.06
CA ALA A 358 -16.53 1.66 -4.81
C ALA A 358 -15.30 1.45 -3.91
N ARG A 359 -14.48 2.50 -3.73
CA ARG A 359 -13.33 2.51 -2.82
C ARG A 359 -13.23 3.87 -2.15
N ILE A 360 -12.94 3.87 -0.85
CA ILE A 360 -12.64 5.07 -0.07
C ILE A 360 -11.23 4.92 0.49
N SER A 361 -10.29 5.72 -0.04
CA SER A 361 -8.89 5.66 0.34
C SER A 361 -8.64 6.35 1.67
N HIS A 362 -8.13 5.61 2.65
CA HIS A 362 -7.82 6.14 3.97
C HIS A 362 -6.70 5.35 4.67
N GLN A 363 -6.13 5.98 5.69
CA GLN A 363 -5.12 5.39 6.57
C GLN A 363 -5.54 5.51 8.03
N VAL A 364 -5.09 4.57 8.85
CA VAL A 364 -5.20 4.60 10.30
C VAL A 364 -3.81 4.81 10.86
N ARG A 365 -3.60 5.92 11.54
CA ARG A 365 -2.35 6.22 12.24
C ARG A 365 -2.51 5.84 13.69
N VAL A 366 -1.60 5.03 14.21
CA VAL A 366 -1.59 4.63 15.62
C VAL A 366 -0.17 4.77 16.15
N GLY A 367 0.02 5.59 17.18
CA GLY A 367 1.37 5.91 17.66
C GLY A 367 1.45 6.38 19.10
N ARG A 368 2.65 6.26 19.68
CA ARG A 368 3.10 6.85 20.95
C ARG A 368 4.28 7.77 20.66
N GLY A 369 4.11 8.78 19.80
CA GLY A 369 5.25 9.60 19.38
C GLY A 369 4.97 10.52 18.18
N ASN A 370 6.05 10.92 17.51
CA ASN A 370 6.07 11.94 16.45
C ASN A 370 5.90 11.38 15.02
N LEU A 371 5.69 10.07 14.85
CA LEU A 371 5.47 9.37 13.57
C LEU A 371 4.13 8.65 13.54
#